data_AF-A0A945HEG8-F1
#
_entry.id   AF-A0A945HEG8-F1
#
_cell.length_a   1.000
_cell.length_b   1.000
_cell.length_c   1.000
_cell.angle_alpha   90.00
_cell.angle_beta   90.00
_cell.angle_gamma   90.00
#
_symmetry.space_group_name_H-M   'P 1'
#
loop_
_entity.id
_entity.type
_entity.pdbx_description
1 polymer ?
#
loop_
_entity_poly.entity_id
_entity_poly.type
_entity_poly.pdbx_seq_one_letter_code
_entity_poly.pdbx_strand_id
1 'polypeptide(L)'
;MSIEKKKPLFADPLEISTGLSIDDLNKYLPAIHKVADLKMTSDKMRDGVFLGLGLNGLKKIPNNTIDLIVASPPESPKHEPEGKGKIMT
;
A
#
# COMPACT_ATOMS: atom_id res chain seq x y z
N MET A 1 16.42 -10.69 -19.52
CA MET A 1 15.16 -10.65 -18.76
C MET A 1 14.02 -10.62 -19.77
N SER A 2 13.25 -11.71 -19.88
CA SER A 2 12.10 -11.75 -20.81
C SER A 2 11.00 -10.85 -20.27
N ILE A 3 10.58 -9.88 -21.08
CA ILE A 3 9.40 -9.07 -20.82
C ILE A 3 8.21 -10.01 -21.00
N GLU A 4 7.63 -10.49 -19.91
CA GLU A 4 6.37 -11.24 -19.97
C GLU A 4 5.36 -10.42 -20.78
N LYS A 5 4.81 -11.02 -21.83
CA LYS A 5 3.76 -10.40 -22.66
C LYS A 5 2.58 -10.10 -21.76
N LYS A 6 2.43 -8.83 -21.35
CA LYS A 6 1.30 -8.39 -20.53
C LYS A 6 0.03 -8.45 -21.38
N LYS A 7 -0.67 -9.58 -21.37
CA LYS A 7 -2.05 -9.65 -21.87
C LYS A 7 -2.90 -8.61 -21.12
N PRO A 8 -3.73 -7.82 -21.84
CA PRO A 8 -4.67 -6.90 -21.22
C PRO A 8 -5.75 -7.68 -20.44
N LEU A 9 -6.24 -7.06 -19.37
CA LEU A 9 -7.27 -7.61 -18.47
C LEU A 9 -8.61 -7.85 -19.17
N PHE A 10 -8.90 -7.03 -20.18
CA PHE A 10 -10.08 -7.15 -21.02
C PHE A 10 -9.62 -7.26 -22.46
N ALA A 11 -10.02 -8.33 -23.13
CA ALA A 11 -9.89 -8.43 -24.58
C ALA A 11 -11.08 -7.74 -25.27
N ASP A 12 -12.25 -7.73 -24.63
CA ASP A 12 -13.47 -7.08 -25.08
C ASP A 12 -14.15 -6.32 -23.90
N PRO A 13 -14.47 -5.02 -24.03
CA PRO A 13 -15.13 -4.23 -22.98
C PRO A 13 -16.50 -4.76 -22.52
N LEU A 14 -17.14 -5.62 -23.31
CA LEU A 14 -18.47 -6.17 -23.06
C LEU A 14 -18.44 -7.60 -22.48
N GLU A 15 -17.26 -8.19 -22.27
CA GLU A 15 -17.15 -9.48 -21.59
C GLU A 15 -17.61 -9.37 -20.13
N ILE A 16 -18.42 -10.34 -19.68
CA ILE A 16 -18.82 -10.46 -18.27
C ILE A 16 -17.55 -10.72 -17.46
N SER A 17 -17.07 -9.67 -16.80
CA SER A 17 -15.91 -9.72 -15.91
C SER A 17 -16.06 -10.85 -14.90
N THR A 18 -15.22 -11.88 -15.00
CA THR A 18 -15.07 -12.93 -13.99
C THR A 18 -14.37 -12.43 -12.72
N GLY A 19 -14.08 -11.12 -12.65
CA GLY A 19 -13.31 -10.50 -11.59
C GLY A 19 -11.79 -10.57 -11.84
N LEU A 20 -11.03 -9.91 -10.96
CA LEU A 20 -9.57 -9.99 -10.98
C LEU A 20 -9.12 -11.29 -10.32
N SER A 21 -8.27 -12.07 -11.01
CA SER A 21 -7.60 -13.20 -10.37
C SER A 21 -6.50 -12.71 -9.42
N ILE A 22 -6.06 -13.58 -8.49
CA ILE A 22 -4.92 -13.27 -7.62
C ILE A 22 -3.65 -13.00 -8.45
N ASP A 23 -3.45 -13.71 -9.56
CA ASP A 23 -2.31 -13.51 -10.45
C ASP A 23 -2.36 -12.15 -11.15
N ASP A 24 -3.56 -11.69 -11.53
CA ASP A 24 -3.75 -10.35 -12.07
C ASP A 24 -3.42 -9.29 -11.03
N LEU A 25 -3.89 -9.43 -9.80
CA LEU A 25 -3.54 -8.53 -8.70
C LEU A 25 -2.02 -8.50 -8.45
N ASN A 26 -1.38 -9.68 -8.42
CA ASN A 26 0.05 -9.83 -8.22
C ASN A 26 0.88 -9.14 -9.30
N LYS A 27 0.38 -9.05 -10.53
CA LYS A 27 1.04 -8.35 -11.64
C LYS A 27 1.14 -6.84 -11.42
N TYR A 28 0.21 -6.26 -10.66
CA TYR A 28 0.20 -4.83 -10.33
C TYR A 28 0.83 -4.52 -8.97
N LEU A 29 0.98 -5.50 -8.07
CA LEU A 29 1.68 -5.32 -6.79
C LEU A 29 3.07 -4.65 -6.93
N PRO A 30 3.92 -4.97 -7.92
CA PRO A 30 5.20 -4.27 -8.13
C PRO A 30 5.05 -2.80 -8.55
N ALA A 31 3.91 -2.45 -9.14
CA ALA A 31 3.60 -1.08 -9.55
C ALA A 31 3.01 -0.25 -8.40
N ILE A 32 2.60 -0.87 -7.29
CA ILE A 32 2.18 -0.15 -6.10
C ILE A 32 3.41 0.48 -5.45
N HIS A 33 3.36 1.80 -5.25
CA HIS A 33 4.43 2.53 -4.57
C HIS A 33 4.64 1.96 -3.18
N LYS A 34 5.90 1.81 -2.78
CA LYS A 34 6.24 1.35 -1.42
C LYS A 34 6.37 2.55 -0.50
N VAL A 35 6.28 2.32 0.81
CA VAL A 35 6.56 3.37 1.81
C VAL A 35 7.97 3.97 1.64
N ALA A 36 8.94 3.22 1.13
CA ALA A 36 10.28 3.73 0.80
C ALA A 36 10.27 4.84 -0.26
N ASP A 37 9.29 4.81 -1.16
CA ASP A 37 9.13 5.79 -2.23
C ASP A 37 8.38 7.04 -1.74
N LEU A 38 7.74 7.00 -0.58
CA LEU A 38 7.01 8.12 0.00
C LEU A 38 8.01 9.25 0.34
N LYS A 39 7.84 10.38 -0.35
CA LYS A 39 8.59 11.61 -0.12
C LYS A 39 7.56 12.68 0.24
N MET A 40 7.52 13.07 1.51
CA MET A 40 6.71 14.20 1.96
C MET A 40 7.67 15.31 2.39
N THR A 41 7.97 16.21 1.46
CA THR A 41 8.57 17.52 1.75
C THR A 41 7.53 18.59 1.40
N SER A 42 7.71 19.82 1.90
CA SER A 42 6.83 20.97 1.62
C SER A 42 6.49 21.14 0.14
N ASP A 43 7.42 20.76 -0.74
CA ASP A 43 7.35 21.00 -2.19
C ASP A 43 7.11 19.73 -3.01
N LYS A 44 7.09 18.54 -2.37
CA LYS A 44 6.99 17.24 -3.06
C LYS A 44 5.93 16.32 -2.47
N MET A 45 5.00 16.86 -1.69
CA MET A 45 3.88 16.11 -1.18
C MET A 45 3.06 15.57 -2.35
N ARG A 46 2.85 14.25 -2.38
CA ARG A 46 2.07 13.58 -3.42
C ARG A 46 1.07 12.64 -2.76
N ASP A 47 -0.16 12.71 -3.23
CA ASP A 47 -1.19 11.74 -2.88
C ASP A 47 -0.93 10.42 -3.59
N GLY A 48 -1.37 9.31 -2.98
CA GLY A 48 -1.24 7.99 -3.58
C GLY A 48 -1.51 6.85 -2.62
N VAL A 49 -1.60 5.65 -3.18
CA VAL A 49 -1.72 4.40 -2.42
C VAL A 49 -0.33 3.80 -2.26
N PHE A 50 0.05 3.51 -1.01
CA PHE A 50 1.36 2.99 -0.67
C PHE A 50 1.25 1.65 0.05
N LEU A 51 2.05 0.68 -0.38
CA LEU A 51 2.14 -0.63 0.25
C LEU A 51 3.11 -0.58 1.44
N GLY A 52 2.59 -0.82 2.64
CA GLY A 52 3.37 -0.99 3.87
C GLY A 52 2.56 -0.74 5.14
N LEU A 53 3.24 -0.77 6.29
CA LEU A 53 2.61 -0.42 7.57
C LEU A 53 2.33 1.09 7.63
N GLY A 54 1.12 1.47 8.05
CA GLY A 54 0.73 2.87 8.19
C GLY A 54 1.68 3.68 9.08
N LEU A 55 2.17 3.07 10.17
CA LEU A 55 3.17 3.68 11.06
C LEU A 55 4.45 4.10 10.31
N ASN A 56 4.92 3.30 9.35
CA ASN A 56 6.13 3.62 8.58
C ASN A 56 5.88 4.78 7.62
N GLY A 57 4.66 4.90 7.08
CA GLY A 57 4.24 6.05 6.27
C GLY A 57 4.17 7.32 7.11
N LEU A 58 3.55 7.27 8.28
CA LEU A 58 3.44 8.41 9.19
C LEU A 58 4.82 8.96 9.61
N LYS A 59 5.81 8.08 9.84
CA LYS A 59 7.19 8.47 10.15
C LYS A 59 7.90 9.24 9.03
N LYS A 60 7.39 9.18 7.80
CA LYS A 60 7.94 9.93 6.65
C LYS A 60 7.32 11.31 6.47
N ILE A 61 6.25 11.59 7.21
CA ILE A 61 5.63 12.92 7.25
C ILE A 61 6.53 13.84 8.11
N PRO A 62 6.77 15.08 7.69
CA PRO A 62 7.55 16.03 8.50
C PRO A 62 6.93 16.25 9.88
N ASN A 63 7.78 16.58 10.85
CA ASN A 63 7.32 16.87 12.21
C ASN A 63 6.44 18.14 12.22
N ASN A 64 5.45 18.16 13.13
CA ASN A 64 4.57 19.31 13.36
C ASN A 64 3.75 19.77 12.14
N THR A 65 3.39 18.85 11.24
CA THR A 65 2.54 19.17 10.06
C THR A 65 1.19 18.44 10.07
N ILE A 66 0.85 17.73 11.14
CA ILE A 66 -0.41 16.98 11.25
C ILE A 66 -1.28 17.65 12.31
N ASP A 67 -2.39 18.24 11.88
CA ASP A 67 -3.34 18.88 12.79
C ASP A 67 -4.44 17.92 13.26
N LEU A 68 -4.84 16.96 12.42
CA LEU A 68 -5.94 16.02 12.70
C LEU A 68 -5.63 14.63 12.12
N ILE A 69 -5.90 13.60 12.92
CA ILE A 69 -5.90 12.20 12.48
C ILE A 69 -7.31 11.65 12.70
N VAL A 70 -7.95 11.21 11.62
CA VAL A 70 -9.21 10.46 11.68
C VAL A 70 -8.90 9.01 11.35
N ALA A 71 -9.17 8.12 12.30
CA ALA A 71 -8.98 6.69 12.13
C ALA A 71 -10.17 5.93 12.70
N SER A 72 -10.49 4.79 12.09
CA SER A 72 -11.41 3.80 12.65
C SER A 72 -10.57 2.67 13.23
N PRO A 73 -10.20 2.71 14.52
CA PRO A 73 -9.46 1.62 15.14
C PRO A 73 -10.31 0.33 15.16
N PRO A 74 -9.67 -0.85 15.29
CA PRO A 74 -10.38 -2.12 15.42
C PRO A 74 -11.24 -2.15 16.69
N GLU A 75 -12.36 -2.87 16.65
CA GLU A 75 -13.32 -2.98 17.77
C GLU A 75 -12.70 -3.51 19.07
N SER A 76 -11.66 -4.33 18.96
CA SER A 76 -10.86 -4.82 20.09
C SER A 76 -9.39 -4.45 19.87
N PRO A 77 -8.97 -3.24 20.28
CA PRO A 77 -7.57 -2.85 20.23
C PRO A 77 -6.76 -3.78 21.15
N LYS A 78 -5.65 -4.31 20.64
CA LYS A 78 -4.72 -5.09 21.47
C LYS A 78 -4.16 -4.15 22.55
N HIS A 79 -4.40 -4.47 23.82
CA HIS A 79 -3.99 -3.66 24.97
C HIS A 79 -2.47 -3.48 25.11
N GLU A 80 -1.67 -4.33 24.45
CA GLU A 80 -0.21 -4.26 24.43
C GLU A 80 0.33 -4.44 22.99
N PRO A 81 0.81 -3.36 22.34
CA PRO A 81 1.45 -3.45 21.02
C PRO A 81 2.90 -3.97 21.08
N GLU A 82 3.42 -4.29 22.27
CA GLU A 82 4.79 -4.79 22.48
C GLU A 82 4.91 -6.30 22.23
N GLY A 83 4.62 -6.69 21.00
CA GLY A 83 4.96 -7.99 20.44
C GLY A 83 5.84 -7.79 19.21
N LYS A 84 7.06 -7.25 19.41
CA LYS A 84 8.06 -7.10 18.34
C LYS A 84 8.18 -8.42 17.58
N GLY A 85 8.20 -8.33 16.25
CA GLY A 85 8.37 -9.46 15.34
C GLY A 85 9.35 -10.49 15.89
N LYS A 86 8.83 -11.67 16.21
CA LYS A 86 9.64 -12.82 16.58
C LYS A 86 10.41 -13.22 15.32
N ILE A 87 11.73 -13.13 15.36
CA ILE A 87 12.60 -13.71 14.33
C ILE A 87 12.27 -15.21 14.34
N MET A 88 11.85 -15.73 13.19
CA MET A 88 11.70 -17.17 13.00
C MET A 88 13.11 -17.76 12.98
N THR A 89 13.49 -18.45 14.05
CA THR A 89 14.61 -19.42 14.04
C THR A 89 14.15 -20.72 13.42
#